data_AF-A0A8H5HQS6-F1
#
_entry.id   AF-A0A8H5HQS6-F1
#
_cell.length_a   1.000
_cell.length_b   1.000
_cell.length_c   1.000
_cell.angle_alpha   90.00
_cell.angle_beta   90.00
_cell.angle_gamma   90.00
#
_symmetry.space_group_name_H-M   'P 1'
#
loop_
_entity.id
_entity.type
_entity.pdbx_description
1 polymer ?
#
loop_
_entity_poly.entity_id
_entity_poly.type
_entity_poly.pdbx_seq_one_letter_code
_entity_poly.pdbx_strand_id
1 'polypeptide(L)'
;MSIPEREYKAQPGRRRLRMLFNITFRDSPSSFKAVQFGNGLKTAPHEYTADAHPSRSSLLVASRQNTHSPSINKFMDENNATQHCSKPHRTHKPRDGKCEPADPANTVTDRLNALLQSSGPGYILSLCANQSYMLQAPLNFAAPQQEISTLGYPTGDERAILVVNGPVADGQGHTTAVNGVCLTCSGVKLRNVQIDGTRRGAPTTEGGGNIEMGGENSDQLIEYVRSYDPRSWSCLHIAEGSLNCNNATVQNNDIGPCGSDMFQQWADGISMSCRNSVVRNNMIQGATDGGIVVFGSPGTQIYNNTIWQTLLGGINMVDYEPFSGDFTGTIVTNNTILGGFATDSQEPSDVKGNNFQGAIIKIGIAIGPRTWFGDKFGNNISHSGVVKDNQFGGALSYAIAITSAHNFTVENNILVGNTSFIGARGPNCSETDSVPAPAPFIVDSDTTEDIFLQPGFQTIADGDALTCVLPPNGGDYWPFGTNPSNTSHPTSAPTPEGGTAPGRTAGIAVGVIVGVLTVGLAVWFIRKWALKRAHSKYLYGATSNLDK
;
A
#
# COMPACT_ATOMS: atom_id res chain seq x y z
N MET A 1 -34.04 -76.83 -1.97
CA MET A 1 -34.94 -75.83 -2.56
C MET A 1 -34.21 -74.49 -2.48
N SER A 2 -33.86 -73.93 -3.65
CA SER A 2 -33.54 -72.52 -3.98
C SER A 2 -32.76 -71.59 -3.01
N ILE A 3 -31.58 -71.17 -3.50
CA ILE A 3 -30.71 -70.00 -3.22
C ILE A 3 -31.37 -68.68 -3.77
N PRO A 4 -30.93 -67.40 -3.56
CA PRO A 4 -29.91 -66.74 -2.67
C PRO A 4 -30.42 -65.47 -1.91
N GLU A 5 -29.60 -64.90 -1.01
CA GLU A 5 -29.33 -63.44 -1.01
C GLU A 5 -28.02 -63.04 -0.29
N ARG A 6 -27.57 -61.81 -0.59
CA ARG A 6 -26.19 -61.33 -0.69
C ARG A 6 -25.44 -61.04 0.62
N GLU A 7 -24.13 -61.30 0.57
CA GLU A 7 -23.11 -60.85 1.52
C GLU A 7 -22.72 -59.38 1.22
N TYR A 8 -22.83 -58.47 2.20
CA TYR A 8 -22.14 -57.17 2.21
C TYR A 8 -21.15 -57.19 3.38
N LYS A 9 -19.85 -57.29 3.08
CA LYS A 9 -18.77 -57.16 4.07
C LYS A 9 -18.38 -55.69 4.22
N ALA A 10 -18.38 -55.24 5.46
CA ALA A 10 -17.85 -53.97 5.91
C ALA A 10 -16.31 -53.90 5.77
N GLN A 11 -15.79 -52.71 5.46
CA GLN A 11 -14.37 -52.36 5.64
C GLN A 11 -14.21 -51.10 6.51
N PRO A 12 -13.07 -50.98 7.23
CA PRO A 12 -12.98 -50.20 8.45
C PRO A 12 -12.48 -48.77 8.23
N GLY A 13 -12.80 -47.91 9.21
CA GLY A 13 -12.62 -46.47 9.17
C GLY A 13 -11.18 -45.96 9.14
N ARG A 14 -11.03 -44.79 8.51
CA ARG A 14 -9.90 -43.87 8.68
C ARG A 14 -10.31 -42.75 9.63
N ARG A 15 -9.78 -42.76 10.85
CA ARG A 15 -9.71 -41.56 11.69
C ARG A 15 -8.59 -40.68 11.13
N ARG A 16 -8.94 -39.51 10.58
CA ARG A 16 -7.98 -38.44 10.29
C ARG A 16 -7.54 -37.84 11.62
N LEU A 17 -6.27 -37.99 11.98
CA LEU A 17 -5.62 -37.12 12.97
C LEU A 17 -5.50 -35.74 12.29
N ARG A 18 -6.27 -34.76 12.78
CA ARG A 18 -6.05 -33.35 12.48
C ARG A 18 -4.90 -32.88 13.37
N MET A 19 -3.73 -32.58 12.78
CA MET A 19 -2.75 -31.70 13.43
C MET A 19 -3.17 -30.27 13.15
N LEU A 20 -3.55 -29.56 14.22
CA LEU A 20 -3.72 -28.11 14.22
C LEU A 20 -2.33 -27.48 14.10
N PHE A 21 -1.99 -26.94 12.93
CA PHE A 21 -0.88 -26.01 12.79
C PHE A 21 -1.39 -24.61 13.12
N ASN A 22 -0.92 -24.07 14.24
CA ASN A 22 -1.16 -22.69 14.65
C ASN A 22 -0.19 -21.80 13.85
N ILE A 23 -0.59 -21.42 12.63
CA ILE A 23 0.06 -20.34 11.90
C ILE A 23 -0.61 -19.04 12.34
N THR A 24 -0.08 -18.41 13.38
CA THR A 24 -0.42 -17.02 13.72
C THR A 24 0.18 -16.10 12.65
N PHE A 25 -0.56 -15.90 11.57
CA PHE A 25 -0.53 -14.59 10.92
C PHE A 25 -1.15 -13.63 11.94
N ARG A 26 -0.38 -12.63 12.38
CA ARG A 26 -0.96 -11.52 13.14
C ARG A 26 -2.01 -10.89 12.26
N ASP A 27 -3.27 -11.00 12.68
CA ASP A 27 -4.36 -10.20 12.13
C ASP A 27 -3.88 -8.74 12.11
N SER A 28 -3.99 -8.10 10.95
CA SER A 28 -3.91 -6.64 10.87
C SER A 28 -4.89 -6.07 11.92
N PRO A 29 -4.48 -5.14 12.79
CA PRO A 29 -5.35 -4.63 13.84
C PRO A 29 -6.35 -3.61 13.24
N SER A 30 -7.19 -4.02 12.29
CA SER A 30 -8.26 -3.18 11.74
C SER A 30 -9.61 -3.37 12.43
N SER A 31 -9.73 -4.24 13.45
CA SER A 31 -10.96 -4.33 14.25
C SER A 31 -10.94 -3.41 15.48
N PHE A 32 -10.90 -2.08 15.28
CA PHE A 32 -11.31 -1.15 16.32
C PHE A 32 -12.85 -1.13 16.40
N LYS A 33 -13.43 -2.03 17.21
CA LYS A 33 -14.84 -1.92 17.61
C LYS A 33 -15.00 -0.72 18.56
N ALA A 34 -15.66 0.33 18.08
CA ALA A 34 -16.20 1.39 18.92
C ALA A 34 -17.18 0.81 19.94
N VAL A 35 -16.85 0.89 21.23
CA VAL A 35 -17.74 0.51 22.33
C VAL A 35 -18.63 1.70 22.68
N GLN A 36 -19.90 1.65 22.28
CA GLN A 36 -20.97 2.48 22.84
C GLN A 36 -21.42 1.89 24.20
N PHE A 37 -21.43 2.73 25.24
CA PHE A 37 -22.00 2.41 26.54
C PHE A 37 -23.54 2.32 26.47
N GLY A 38 -24.09 1.20 26.92
CA GLY A 38 -25.53 1.01 27.12
C GLY A 38 -25.81 0.01 28.25
N ASN A 39 -26.43 0.49 29.32
CA ASN A 39 -26.80 -0.24 30.54
C ASN A 39 -27.78 -1.41 30.28
N GLY A 40 -27.64 -2.51 31.04
CA GLY A 40 -28.70 -3.54 31.11
C GLY A 40 -28.38 -4.83 31.87
N LEU A 41 -28.67 -4.82 33.18
CA LEU A 41 -29.02 -5.89 34.13
C LEU A 41 -28.85 -7.41 33.81
N LYS A 42 -28.26 -8.11 34.82
CA LYS A 42 -28.59 -9.43 35.46
C LYS A 42 -28.60 -10.67 34.55
N THR A 43 -27.94 -11.81 34.86
CA THR A 43 -28.03 -12.66 36.07
C THR A 43 -26.82 -13.62 36.21
N ALA A 44 -26.72 -14.22 37.39
CA ALA A 44 -25.64 -14.98 38.04
C ALA A 44 -25.31 -16.40 37.43
N PRO A 45 -24.31 -17.13 38.00
CA PRO A 45 -23.40 -18.04 37.30
C PRO A 45 -23.62 -19.54 37.56
N HIS A 46 -22.82 -20.39 36.91
CA HIS A 46 -22.60 -21.79 37.32
C HIS A 46 -21.12 -22.09 37.57
N GLU A 47 -20.90 -22.73 38.71
CA GLU A 47 -19.66 -23.28 39.30
C GLU A 47 -18.89 -24.26 38.40
N TYR A 48 -17.57 -24.27 38.55
CA TYR A 48 -16.83 -25.52 38.77
C TYR A 48 -15.73 -25.28 39.81
N THR A 49 -15.70 -26.19 40.78
CA THR A 49 -14.87 -26.26 41.98
C THR A 49 -13.56 -27.02 41.74
N ALA A 50 -12.49 -26.62 42.43
CA ALA A 50 -11.41 -27.52 42.86
C ALA A 50 -10.67 -26.91 44.08
N ASP A 51 -10.71 -27.65 45.19
CA ASP A 51 -9.97 -27.48 46.46
C ASP A 51 -8.44 -27.64 46.25
N ALA A 52 -7.47 -27.30 47.13
CA ALA A 52 -7.46 -27.05 48.57
C ALA A 52 -6.15 -26.35 49.09
N HIS A 53 -6.33 -25.42 50.05
CA HIS A 53 -5.64 -25.33 51.38
C HIS A 53 -4.18 -24.79 51.61
N PRO A 54 -3.79 -24.34 52.85
CA PRO A 54 -4.09 -23.01 53.43
C PRO A 54 -2.90 -22.29 54.15
N SER A 55 -3.08 -21.01 54.53
CA SER A 55 -3.13 -20.52 55.94
C SER A 55 -2.56 -19.11 56.22
N ARG A 56 -3.23 -18.44 57.19
CA ARG A 56 -2.90 -17.25 58.04
C ARG A 56 -3.27 -15.85 57.46
N SER A 57 -4.36 -15.23 57.94
CA SER A 57 -4.51 -14.34 59.13
C SER A 57 -3.87 -12.95 58.89
N SER A 58 -4.49 -11.78 59.09
CA SER A 58 -5.58 -11.36 59.99
C SER A 58 -5.90 -9.86 59.82
N LEU A 59 -7.07 -9.44 60.36
CA LEU A 59 -7.54 -8.08 60.78
C LEU A 59 -8.07 -7.12 59.68
N LEU A 60 -9.40 -6.89 59.55
CA LEU A 60 -10.34 -6.07 60.36
C LEU A 60 -9.92 -4.60 60.55
N VAL A 61 -10.71 -3.67 60.01
CA VAL A 61 -11.55 -2.68 60.74
C VAL A 61 -12.40 -1.87 59.74
N ALA A 62 -13.66 -1.65 60.13
CA ALA A 62 -14.72 -0.96 59.41
C ALA A 62 -14.90 0.51 59.88
N SER A 63 -15.53 1.36 59.05
CA SER A 63 -16.41 2.47 59.48
C SER A 63 -17.09 3.09 58.23
N ARG A 64 -18.40 2.91 58.00
CA ARG A 64 -19.54 3.83 58.27
C ARG A 64 -19.36 5.24 57.66
N GLN A 65 -20.11 5.63 56.63
CA GLN A 65 -21.54 6.06 56.53
C GLN A 65 -21.76 7.58 56.67
N ASN A 66 -22.75 8.06 55.90
CA ASN A 66 -23.53 9.31 55.98
C ASN A 66 -23.02 10.53 55.18
N THR A 67 -23.65 10.86 54.03
CA THR A 67 -24.94 11.59 53.78
C THR A 67 -24.86 13.10 54.02
N HIS A 68 -24.99 13.90 52.96
CA HIS A 68 -26.09 14.86 52.77
C HIS A 68 -25.84 15.81 51.59
N SER A 69 -26.79 15.84 50.63
CA SER A 69 -27.13 17.03 49.84
C SER A 69 -27.96 17.99 50.69
N PRO A 70 -28.04 19.28 50.30
CA PRO A 70 -29.31 19.71 49.72
C PRO A 70 -29.20 20.71 48.55
N SER A 71 -30.22 20.64 47.70
CA SER A 71 -30.68 21.63 46.73
C SER A 71 -31.32 22.87 47.39
N ILE A 72 -31.40 24.01 46.69
CA ILE A 72 -32.66 24.79 46.44
C ILE A 72 -32.43 26.10 45.64
N ASN A 73 -33.23 26.23 44.57
CA ASN A 73 -33.93 27.36 43.91
C ASN A 73 -33.27 28.67 43.42
N LYS A 74 -33.28 28.82 42.08
CA LYS A 74 -34.21 29.64 41.26
C LYS A 74 -34.37 31.15 41.58
N PHE A 75 -33.93 32.00 40.63
CA PHE A 75 -34.55 33.30 40.32
C PHE A 75 -34.40 33.58 38.82
N MET A 76 -35.49 34.05 38.19
CA MET A 76 -35.54 34.58 36.83
C MET A 76 -35.13 36.06 36.85
N ASP A 77 -34.54 36.54 35.75
CA ASP A 77 -35.01 37.74 35.05
C ASP A 77 -34.38 37.83 33.65
N GLU A 78 -35.25 38.14 32.68
CA GLU A 78 -34.95 38.50 31.31
C GLU A 78 -34.32 39.90 31.27
N ASN A 79 -33.29 40.11 30.45
CA ASN A 79 -33.21 41.32 29.63
C ASN A 79 -32.27 41.18 28.45
N ASN A 80 -32.73 41.80 27.37
CA ASN A 80 -32.39 41.62 25.98
C ASN A 80 -31.29 42.62 25.57
N ALA A 81 -30.17 42.13 25.02
CA ALA A 81 -29.24 42.97 24.26
C ALA A 81 -28.47 42.13 23.24
N THR A 82 -28.98 42.17 22.02
CA THR A 82 -28.37 41.73 20.76
C THR A 82 -26.96 42.31 20.60
N GLN A 83 -25.94 41.46 20.76
CA GLN A 83 -24.58 41.77 20.34
C GLN A 83 -24.21 40.86 19.16
N HIS A 84 -24.38 41.41 17.95
CA HIS A 84 -23.86 40.83 16.72
C HIS A 84 -22.34 40.71 16.82
N CYS A 85 -21.86 39.51 17.14
CA CYS A 85 -20.46 39.17 17.08
C CYS A 85 -20.11 38.80 15.64
N SER A 86 -19.79 39.82 14.84
CA SER A 86 -19.21 39.65 13.51
C SER A 86 -17.81 39.06 13.65
N LYS A 87 -17.69 37.73 13.56
CA LYS A 87 -16.39 37.06 13.45
C LYS A 87 -15.71 37.58 12.17
N PRO A 88 -14.50 38.16 12.23
CA PRO A 88 -13.79 38.48 11.02
C PRO A 88 -13.43 37.18 10.33
N HIS A 89 -13.96 36.98 9.12
CA HIS A 89 -13.40 36.03 8.16
C HIS A 89 -11.92 36.41 7.99
N ARG A 90 -11.02 35.68 8.66
CA ARG A 90 -9.60 35.68 8.33
C ARG A 90 -9.50 35.08 6.94
N THR A 91 -9.47 35.96 5.95
CA THR A 91 -8.92 35.66 4.65
C THR A 91 -7.48 35.17 4.88
N HIS A 92 -7.22 33.91 4.54
CA HIS A 92 -5.89 33.32 4.60
C HIS A 92 -4.97 34.14 3.69
N LYS A 93 -4.21 35.06 4.30
CA LYS A 93 -3.04 35.67 3.67
C LYS A 93 -2.09 34.51 3.31
N PRO A 94 -1.63 34.40 2.05
CA PRO A 94 -0.52 33.51 1.71
C PRO A 94 0.66 33.87 2.62
N ARG A 95 1.10 32.94 3.46
CA ARG A 95 2.28 33.14 4.30
C ARG A 95 3.49 33.27 3.37
N ASP A 96 4.24 34.36 3.56
CA ASP A 96 5.60 34.54 3.04
C ASP A 96 6.37 33.23 3.17
N GLY A 97 7.03 32.77 2.10
CA GLY A 97 7.69 31.46 1.94
C GLY A 97 8.58 31.00 3.10
N LYS A 98 7.95 30.61 4.21
CA LYS A 98 8.56 30.13 5.44
C LYS A 98 8.05 28.72 5.68
N CYS A 99 8.98 27.81 5.88
CA CYS A 99 8.75 26.45 6.33
C CYS A 99 8.97 26.36 7.85
N GLU A 100 8.40 25.33 8.47
CA GLU A 100 8.57 25.04 9.88
C GLU A 100 9.90 24.28 10.10
N PRO A 101 10.86 24.80 10.89
CA PRO A 101 12.18 24.19 11.02
C PRO A 101 12.13 22.90 11.84
N ALA A 102 13.00 21.94 11.52
CA ALA A 102 13.16 20.70 12.27
C ALA A 102 13.74 20.91 13.68
N ASP A 103 14.48 22.00 13.90
CA ASP A 103 15.10 22.30 15.19
C ASP A 103 14.21 23.15 16.11
N PRO A 104 14.29 22.92 17.45
CA PRO A 104 15.07 21.86 18.09
C PRO A 104 14.34 20.52 18.02
N ALA A 105 15.09 19.46 17.67
CA ALA A 105 14.55 18.13 17.38
C ALA A 105 13.69 17.54 18.52
N ASN A 106 14.01 17.80 19.78
CA ASN A 106 13.29 17.25 20.93
C ASN A 106 11.85 17.80 21.12
N THR A 107 11.46 18.84 20.38
CA THR A 107 10.11 19.44 20.44
C THR A 107 9.39 19.40 19.10
N VAL A 108 10.03 18.86 18.06
CA VAL A 108 9.57 19.02 16.67
C VAL A 108 8.21 18.38 16.47
N THR A 109 7.98 17.17 16.97
CA THR A 109 6.70 16.47 16.87
C THR A 109 5.56 17.28 17.48
N ASP A 110 5.72 17.73 18.72
CA ASP A 110 4.67 18.45 19.45
C ASP A 110 4.34 19.77 18.78
N ARG A 111 5.36 20.48 18.28
CA ARG A 111 5.18 21.72 17.53
C ARG A 111 4.39 21.51 16.24
N LEU A 112 4.76 20.52 15.44
CA LEU A 112 4.07 20.24 14.17
C LEU A 112 2.63 19.79 14.41
N ASN A 113 2.39 18.93 15.40
CA ASN A 113 1.04 18.52 15.80
C ASN A 113 0.21 19.69 16.34
N ALA A 114 0.81 20.59 17.14
CA ALA A 114 0.11 21.79 17.62
C ALA A 114 -0.33 22.70 16.46
N LEU A 115 0.50 22.82 15.40
CA LEU A 115 0.14 23.57 14.20
C LEU A 115 -1.03 22.93 13.44
N LEU A 116 -1.00 21.60 13.24
CA LEU A 116 -2.10 20.86 12.62
C LEU A 116 -3.40 21.00 13.42
N GLN A 117 -3.34 20.87 14.75
CA GLN A 117 -4.51 20.95 15.62
C GLN A 117 -5.12 22.36 15.70
N SER A 118 -4.28 23.40 15.73
CA SER A 118 -4.75 24.78 15.98
C SER A 118 -5.11 25.58 14.72
N SER A 119 -4.66 25.15 13.53
CA SER A 119 -4.82 25.95 12.30
C SER A 119 -6.11 25.68 11.52
N GLY A 120 -6.77 24.55 11.77
CA GLY A 120 -8.07 24.22 11.17
C GLY A 120 -8.02 23.70 9.72
N PRO A 121 -9.19 23.65 9.04
CA PRO A 121 -9.32 23.09 7.70
C PRO A 121 -8.46 23.79 6.65
N GLY A 122 -7.91 23.04 5.69
CA GLY A 122 -7.12 23.59 4.58
C GLY A 122 -5.73 24.10 4.96
N TYR A 123 -5.32 23.97 6.23
CA TYR A 123 -3.98 24.37 6.65
C TYR A 123 -2.90 23.52 5.99
N ILE A 124 -1.84 24.18 5.51
CA ILE A 124 -0.67 23.54 4.93
C ILE A 124 0.47 23.62 5.94
N LEU A 125 0.88 22.47 6.48
CA LEU A 125 2.11 22.31 7.22
C LEU A 125 3.28 22.20 6.24
N SER A 126 3.94 23.32 6.00
CA SER A 126 5.07 23.44 5.08
C SER A 126 6.40 23.10 5.77
N LEU A 127 7.04 22.02 5.36
CA LEU A 127 8.33 21.53 5.89
C LEU A 127 9.51 22.08 5.08
N CYS A 128 10.67 22.24 5.72
CA CYS A 128 11.87 22.75 5.08
C CYS A 128 12.56 21.66 4.27
N ALA A 129 12.92 21.98 3.03
CA ALA A 129 13.72 21.10 2.18
C ALA A 129 15.06 20.73 2.84
N ASN A 130 15.57 19.54 2.57
CA ASN A 130 16.83 19.00 3.10
C ASN A 130 16.90 18.95 4.64
N GLN A 131 15.77 18.88 5.34
CA GLN A 131 15.73 18.72 6.80
C GLN A 131 15.12 17.38 7.21
N SER A 132 15.65 16.82 8.30
CA SER A 132 15.16 15.59 8.93
C SER A 132 14.40 15.92 10.21
N TYR A 133 13.14 15.50 10.28
CA TYR A 133 12.24 15.71 11.39
C TYR A 133 12.19 14.43 12.23
N MET A 134 12.87 14.43 13.37
CA MET A 134 12.97 13.25 14.25
C MET A 134 11.69 13.08 15.07
N LEU A 135 10.73 12.32 14.54
CA LEU A 135 9.40 12.20 15.11
C LEU A 135 9.37 11.26 16.32
N GLN A 136 8.92 11.75 17.47
CA GLN A 136 8.72 10.93 18.67
C GLN A 136 7.32 10.27 18.73
N ALA A 137 6.39 10.76 17.93
CA ALA A 137 5.03 10.24 17.74
C ALA A 137 4.53 10.62 16.32
N PRO A 138 3.42 10.02 15.84
CA PRO A 138 2.88 10.35 14.52
C PRO A 138 2.48 11.82 14.39
N LEU A 139 2.64 12.38 13.19
CA LEU A 139 1.95 13.61 12.80
C LEU A 139 0.50 13.28 12.46
N ASN A 140 -0.43 13.83 13.24
CA ASN A 140 -1.86 13.56 13.07
C ASN A 140 -2.52 14.73 12.32
N PHE A 141 -3.09 14.45 11.16
CA PHE A 141 -4.07 15.37 10.58
C PHE A 141 -5.22 15.58 11.59
N ALA A 142 -5.73 16.80 11.65
CA ALA A 142 -6.72 17.19 12.67
C ALA A 142 -7.97 17.87 12.07
N ALA A 143 -7.93 18.22 10.79
CA ALA A 143 -9.01 18.91 10.11
C ALA A 143 -9.04 18.55 8.61
N PRO A 144 -10.20 18.70 7.94
CA PRO A 144 -10.32 18.34 6.54
C PRO A 144 -9.45 19.23 5.66
N GLN A 145 -9.05 18.70 4.51
CA GLN A 145 -8.28 19.40 3.47
C GLN A 145 -6.90 19.90 3.91
N GLN A 146 -6.42 19.49 5.10
CA GLN A 146 -5.06 19.81 5.53
C GLN A 146 -4.02 19.15 4.63
N GLU A 147 -2.84 19.76 4.57
CA GLU A 147 -1.72 19.24 3.79
C GLU A 147 -0.45 19.22 4.64
N ILE A 148 0.32 18.15 4.54
CA ILE A 148 1.71 18.09 4.99
C ILE A 148 2.57 17.98 3.74
N SER A 149 3.44 18.96 3.52
CA SER A 149 4.29 18.99 2.32
C SER A 149 5.61 19.72 2.53
N THR A 150 6.62 19.42 1.71
CA THR A 150 7.86 20.20 1.67
C THR A 150 7.63 21.51 0.91
N LEU A 151 8.12 22.62 1.46
CA LEU A 151 8.09 23.93 0.83
C LEU A 151 8.70 23.87 -0.58
N GLY A 152 7.94 24.35 -1.56
CA GLY A 152 8.36 24.36 -2.96
C GLY A 152 8.07 23.06 -3.73
N TYR A 153 7.53 22.04 -3.08
CA TYR A 153 7.15 20.75 -3.69
C TYR A 153 8.28 20.09 -4.50
N PRO A 154 9.51 19.95 -3.95
CA PRO A 154 10.56 19.19 -4.63
C PRO A 154 10.13 17.73 -4.82
N THR A 155 10.60 17.09 -5.89
CA THR A 155 10.33 15.68 -6.18
C THR A 155 11.56 14.79 -6.00
N GLY A 156 12.74 15.38 -5.80
CA GLY A 156 14.01 14.68 -5.59
C GLY A 156 14.33 14.43 -4.11
N ASP A 157 15.62 14.27 -3.83
CA ASP A 157 16.11 13.98 -2.47
C ASP A 157 16.09 15.23 -1.56
N GLU A 158 15.80 16.41 -2.12
CA GLU A 158 15.65 17.65 -1.36
C GLU A 158 14.36 17.72 -0.54
N ARG A 159 13.44 16.77 -0.74
CA ARG A 159 12.23 16.61 0.07
C ARG A 159 12.59 16.49 1.57
N ALA A 160 11.81 17.13 2.43
CA ALA A 160 11.90 16.96 3.87
C ALA A 160 11.74 15.47 4.24
N ILE A 161 12.50 15.01 5.23
CA ILE A 161 12.50 13.62 5.69
C ILE A 161 11.80 13.55 7.05
N LEU A 162 10.69 12.82 7.13
CA LEU A 162 10.05 12.46 8.39
C LEU A 162 10.65 11.14 8.88
N VAL A 163 11.37 11.19 9.99
CA VAL A 163 12.08 10.03 10.54
C VAL A 163 11.30 9.51 11.74
N VAL A 164 10.83 8.27 11.67
CA VAL A 164 10.20 7.60 12.82
C VAL A 164 11.29 7.37 13.87
N ASN A 165 11.26 8.11 14.98
CA ASN A 165 12.32 8.10 16.00
C ASN A 165 11.77 7.92 17.43
N GLY A 166 10.52 7.48 17.55
CA GLY A 166 9.92 7.22 18.87
C GLY A 166 10.40 5.90 19.47
N PRO A 167 10.13 5.66 20.77
CA PRO A 167 10.58 4.46 21.45
C PRO A 167 9.93 3.19 20.92
N VAL A 168 10.67 2.08 21.02
CA VAL A 168 10.20 0.70 20.79
C VAL A 168 10.64 -0.15 21.97
N ALA A 169 9.70 -0.91 22.55
CA ALA A 169 9.95 -1.84 23.65
C ALA A 169 9.07 -3.08 23.47
N ASP A 170 9.63 -4.26 23.70
CA ASP A 170 8.91 -5.55 23.67
C ASP A 170 8.09 -5.78 22.38
N GLY A 171 8.63 -5.33 21.24
CA GLY A 171 7.98 -5.46 19.93
C GLY A 171 6.79 -4.52 19.72
N GLN A 172 6.59 -3.53 20.58
CA GLN A 172 5.57 -2.48 20.47
C GLN A 172 6.24 -1.10 20.40
N GLY A 173 5.62 -0.12 19.75
CA GLY A 173 6.10 1.25 19.82
C GLY A 173 5.68 2.15 18.68
N HIS A 174 6.46 3.20 18.46
CA HIS A 174 6.21 4.15 17.38
C HIS A 174 6.61 3.56 16.02
N THR A 175 5.64 3.40 15.12
CA THR A 175 5.85 2.87 13.75
C THR A 175 5.40 3.83 12.65
N THR A 176 4.43 4.70 12.92
CA THR A 176 3.78 5.57 11.92
C THR A 176 4.30 7.00 11.95
N ALA A 177 4.81 7.51 10.84
CA ALA A 177 5.21 8.92 10.73
C ALA A 177 4.02 9.86 10.53
N VAL A 178 3.04 9.47 9.72
CA VAL A 178 1.88 10.31 9.37
C VAL A 178 0.59 9.51 9.49
N ASN A 179 -0.40 10.08 10.18
CA ASN A 179 -1.71 9.50 10.40
C ASN A 179 -2.83 10.45 9.93
N GLY A 180 -3.63 9.99 8.96
CA GLY A 180 -4.80 10.66 8.39
C GLY A 180 -6.11 9.90 8.57
N VAL A 181 -6.17 8.89 9.44
CA VAL A 181 -7.36 8.03 9.68
C VAL A 181 -8.44 8.75 10.52
N CYS A 182 -8.24 10.01 10.92
CA CYS A 182 -9.17 10.74 11.79
C CYS A 182 -10.56 10.95 11.16
N LEU A 183 -11.65 10.93 11.94
CA LEU A 183 -13.04 11.01 11.42
C LEU A 183 -13.40 12.27 10.60
N THR A 184 -12.55 13.30 10.63
CA THR A 184 -12.78 14.59 9.97
C THR A 184 -11.71 14.91 8.94
N CYS A 185 -10.91 13.92 8.55
CA CYS A 185 -9.73 14.06 7.69
C CYS A 185 -10.04 13.87 6.20
N SER A 186 -11.28 14.11 5.75
CA SER A 186 -11.56 14.08 4.30
C SER A 186 -10.74 15.15 3.55
N GLY A 187 -10.22 14.79 2.39
CA GLY A 187 -9.46 15.69 1.52
C GLY A 187 -8.03 15.99 1.97
N VAL A 188 -7.52 15.35 3.04
CA VAL A 188 -6.14 15.59 3.52
C VAL A 188 -5.11 15.09 2.51
N LYS A 189 -3.93 15.72 2.52
CA LYS A 189 -2.91 15.50 1.51
C LYS A 189 -1.53 15.33 2.12
N LEU A 190 -0.84 14.26 1.76
CA LEU A 190 0.57 14.05 2.06
C LEU A 190 1.37 14.14 0.76
N ARG A 191 2.26 15.13 0.64
CA ARG A 191 2.87 15.46 -0.65
C ARG A 191 4.35 15.78 -0.53
N ASN A 192 5.16 15.33 -1.49
CA ASN A 192 6.53 15.82 -1.64
C ASN A 192 7.37 15.71 -0.35
N VAL A 193 7.30 14.58 0.35
CA VAL A 193 8.10 14.27 1.54
C VAL A 193 8.77 12.92 1.40
N GLN A 194 9.76 12.66 2.23
CA GLN A 194 10.35 11.33 2.41
C GLN A 194 10.00 10.83 3.81
N ILE A 195 9.84 9.53 3.96
CA ILE A 195 9.53 8.88 5.23
C ILE A 195 10.47 7.71 5.43
N ASP A 196 11.19 7.77 6.54
CA ASP A 196 12.12 6.75 6.99
C ASP A 196 11.56 6.06 8.23
N GLY A 197 11.16 4.80 8.09
CA GLY A 197 10.60 4.02 9.19
C GLY A 197 11.65 3.60 10.22
N THR A 198 12.93 3.55 9.85
CA THR A 198 14.07 3.17 10.70
C THR A 198 14.02 1.78 11.31
N ARG A 199 13.42 0.78 10.64
CA ARG A 199 13.50 -0.61 11.10
C ARG A 199 14.93 -1.12 11.15
N ARG A 200 15.74 -0.80 10.14
CA ARG A 200 17.19 -1.11 10.08
C ARG A 200 17.51 -2.59 10.36
N GLY A 201 16.66 -3.50 9.88
CA GLY A 201 16.81 -4.94 10.10
C GLY A 201 16.42 -5.46 11.48
N ALA A 202 15.90 -4.61 12.38
CA ALA A 202 15.30 -5.06 13.63
C ALA A 202 14.03 -5.91 13.36
N PRO A 203 13.59 -6.74 14.32
CA PRO A 203 12.32 -7.45 14.22
C PRO A 203 11.13 -6.51 13.99
N THR A 204 10.06 -7.03 13.39
CA THR A 204 8.83 -6.27 13.15
C THR A 204 8.27 -5.72 14.46
N THR A 205 7.98 -4.42 14.49
CA THR A 205 7.27 -3.76 15.59
C THR A 205 5.78 -3.77 15.28
N GLU A 206 4.95 -4.16 16.24
CA GLU A 206 3.49 -4.08 16.13
C GLU A 206 3.04 -2.61 16.10
N GLY A 207 2.14 -2.30 15.18
CA GLY A 207 1.64 -0.96 14.91
C GLY A 207 1.22 -0.79 13.45
N GLY A 208 0.93 0.44 13.06
CA GLY A 208 0.62 0.79 11.67
C GLY A 208 1.87 0.85 10.78
N GLY A 209 1.66 1.03 9.48
CA GLY A 209 2.71 1.34 8.52
C GLY A 209 3.30 2.73 8.74
N ASN A 210 4.32 3.07 7.93
CA ASN A 210 4.94 4.40 7.93
C ASN A 210 3.92 5.53 7.69
N ILE A 211 2.94 5.26 6.83
CA ILE A 211 1.84 6.15 6.47
C ILE A 211 0.54 5.39 6.72
N GLU A 212 -0.32 5.96 7.56
CA GLU A 212 -1.68 5.46 7.81
C GLU A 212 -2.69 6.50 7.33
N MET A 213 -3.41 6.21 6.26
CA MET A 213 -4.39 7.10 5.63
C MET A 213 -5.70 6.32 5.40
N GLY A 214 -6.72 6.93 4.81
CA GLY A 214 -8.05 6.34 4.68
C GLY A 214 -8.90 6.53 5.94
N GLY A 215 -9.49 5.46 6.46
CA GLY A 215 -10.44 5.51 7.59
C GLY A 215 -11.85 5.90 7.16
N GLU A 216 -12.65 6.45 8.08
CA GLU A 216 -13.99 6.98 7.79
C GLU A 216 -13.92 8.34 7.07
N ASN A 217 -13.18 8.40 5.96
CA ASN A 217 -12.89 9.61 5.20
C ASN A 217 -13.01 9.40 3.70
N SER A 218 -12.91 10.49 2.96
CA SER A 218 -12.81 10.44 1.50
C SER A 218 -11.79 11.40 0.93
N ASP A 219 -11.47 11.22 -0.36
CA ASP A 219 -10.73 12.20 -1.18
C ASP A 219 -9.29 12.49 -0.71
N GLN A 220 -8.69 11.56 0.02
CA GLN A 220 -7.32 11.72 0.51
C GLN A 220 -6.30 11.53 -0.63
N LEU A 221 -5.21 12.30 -0.59
CA LEU A 221 -4.18 12.29 -1.64
C LEU A 221 -2.79 12.02 -1.04
N ILE A 222 -2.10 11.02 -1.59
CA ILE A 222 -0.70 10.75 -1.32
C ILE A 222 0.06 10.82 -2.64
N GLU A 223 0.93 11.82 -2.80
CA GLU A 223 1.72 11.95 -4.05
C GLU A 223 3.13 12.50 -3.90
N TYR A 224 4.04 12.04 -4.76
CA TYR A 224 5.46 12.41 -4.71
C TYR A 224 6.10 12.14 -3.34
N VAL A 225 5.62 11.10 -2.65
CA VAL A 225 6.15 10.65 -1.37
C VAL A 225 7.16 9.53 -1.59
N ARG A 226 8.28 9.58 -0.89
CA ARG A 226 9.17 8.43 -0.73
C ARG A 226 8.89 7.78 0.63
N SER A 227 8.63 6.48 0.70
CA SER A 227 8.45 5.77 1.99
C SER A 227 9.25 4.47 2.00
N TYR A 228 10.07 4.24 3.03
CA TYR A 228 10.95 3.07 3.10
C TYR A 228 11.26 2.64 4.53
N ASP A 229 11.81 1.44 4.66
CA ASP A 229 12.28 0.82 5.92
C ASP A 229 11.26 0.87 7.08
N PRO A 230 9.98 0.49 6.86
CA PRO A 230 8.95 0.57 7.89
C PRO A 230 9.26 -0.38 9.04
N ARG A 231 9.07 0.11 10.28
CA ARG A 231 9.18 -0.73 11.51
C ARG A 231 8.15 -1.85 11.55
N SER A 232 6.99 -1.64 10.93
CA SER A 232 5.85 -2.56 10.93
C SER A 232 5.65 -3.22 9.55
N TRP A 233 4.42 -3.58 9.23
CA TRP A 233 4.00 -4.44 8.12
C TRP A 233 3.78 -3.72 6.78
N SER A 234 3.83 -2.39 6.71
CA SER A 234 3.61 -1.66 5.44
C SER A 234 4.35 -0.32 5.36
N CYS A 235 4.77 0.05 4.15
CA CYS A 235 5.27 1.39 3.86
C CYS A 235 4.14 2.42 3.71
N LEU A 236 2.94 2.00 3.29
CA LEU A 236 1.78 2.86 3.11
C LEU A 236 0.50 2.04 3.19
N HIS A 237 -0.37 2.38 4.14
CA HIS A 237 -1.68 1.77 4.27
C HIS A 237 -2.80 2.80 4.07
N ILE A 238 -3.76 2.48 3.20
CA ILE A 238 -5.05 3.17 3.08
C ILE A 238 -6.11 2.27 3.73
N ALA A 239 -6.42 2.56 4.99
CA ALA A 239 -7.37 1.81 5.80
C ALA A 239 -8.82 1.99 5.33
N GLU A 240 -9.61 0.93 5.46
CA GLU A 240 -11.02 0.83 5.12
C GLU A 240 -11.94 1.66 6.04
N GLY A 241 -11.50 1.94 7.27
CA GLY A 241 -12.33 2.47 8.34
C GLY A 241 -13.48 1.53 8.69
N SER A 242 -14.68 2.05 8.89
CA SER A 242 -15.89 1.21 9.01
C SER A 242 -16.44 0.81 7.63
N LEU A 243 -15.56 0.44 6.68
CA LEU A 243 -15.86 0.17 5.26
C LEU A 243 -16.38 1.39 4.48
N ASN A 244 -16.13 2.59 5.00
CA ASN A 244 -16.61 3.86 4.45
C ASN A 244 -15.51 4.70 3.80
N CYS A 245 -14.26 4.22 3.80
CA CYS A 245 -13.20 4.87 3.04
C CYS A 245 -13.56 4.91 1.55
N ASN A 246 -13.44 6.09 0.94
CA ASN A 246 -13.80 6.28 -0.46
C ASN A 246 -12.89 7.26 -1.21
N ASN A 247 -12.58 6.97 -2.47
CA ASN A 247 -11.91 7.89 -3.40
C ASN A 247 -10.53 8.38 -2.91
N ALA A 248 -9.72 7.49 -2.34
CA ALA A 248 -8.32 7.81 -2.04
C ALA A 248 -7.49 7.77 -3.33
N THR A 249 -6.48 8.64 -3.44
CA THR A 249 -5.53 8.66 -4.56
C THR A 249 -4.10 8.49 -4.07
N VAL A 250 -3.43 7.44 -4.52
CA VAL A 250 -2.01 7.15 -4.27
C VAL A 250 -1.27 7.19 -5.60
N GLN A 251 -0.49 8.24 -5.85
CA GLN A 251 0.14 8.43 -7.16
C GLN A 251 1.55 9.00 -7.16
N ASN A 252 2.36 8.62 -8.14
CA ASN A 252 3.70 9.19 -8.37
C ASN A 252 4.61 9.08 -7.14
N ASN A 253 4.51 7.98 -6.38
CA ASN A 253 5.32 7.75 -5.17
C ASN A 253 6.48 6.80 -5.43
N ASP A 254 7.53 6.93 -4.62
CA ASP A 254 8.68 6.03 -4.56
C ASP A 254 8.55 5.16 -3.29
N ILE A 255 8.16 3.90 -3.42
CA ILE A 255 7.88 3.03 -2.29
C ILE A 255 8.95 1.94 -2.18
N GLY A 256 9.49 1.80 -0.98
CA GLY A 256 10.41 0.74 -0.60
C GLY A 256 11.90 1.10 -0.62
N PRO A 257 12.76 0.17 -0.16
CA PRO A 257 12.43 -1.20 0.27
C PRO A 257 11.56 -1.26 1.54
N CYS A 258 10.74 -2.30 1.63
CA CYS A 258 9.83 -2.54 2.77
C CYS A 258 10.06 -3.95 3.33
N GLY A 259 10.36 -4.06 4.61
CA GLY A 259 10.58 -5.34 5.31
C GLY A 259 11.90 -6.03 4.98
N SER A 260 11.99 -7.34 5.25
CA SER A 260 13.14 -8.19 4.91
C SER A 260 12.69 -9.57 4.42
N ASP A 261 13.57 -10.28 3.73
CA ASP A 261 13.34 -11.65 3.23
C ASP A 261 13.33 -12.72 4.33
N MET A 262 13.70 -12.36 5.57
CA MET A 262 13.56 -13.23 6.73
C MET A 262 12.10 -13.63 6.95
N PHE A 263 11.89 -14.88 7.34
CA PHE A 263 10.57 -15.45 7.58
C PHE A 263 9.76 -14.59 8.58
N GLN A 264 8.52 -14.24 8.22
CA GLN A 264 7.61 -13.37 8.99
C GLN A 264 8.12 -11.95 9.26
N GLN A 265 9.10 -11.48 8.48
CA GLN A 265 9.62 -10.11 8.57
C GLN A 265 9.27 -9.27 7.35
N TRP A 266 8.30 -9.75 6.57
CA TRP A 266 7.85 -9.11 5.35
C TRP A 266 7.06 -7.84 5.62
N ALA A 267 7.02 -6.96 4.63
CA ALA A 267 6.16 -5.79 4.65
C ALA A 267 5.71 -5.42 3.23
N ASP A 268 4.50 -4.90 3.16
CA ASP A 268 3.89 -4.38 1.94
C ASP A 268 4.52 -3.07 1.51
N GLY A 269 4.51 -2.82 0.19
CA GLY A 269 4.70 -1.49 -0.36
C GLY A 269 3.49 -0.61 -0.10
N ILE A 270 2.38 -0.94 -0.75
CA ILE A 270 1.09 -0.24 -0.65
C ILE A 270 0.02 -1.25 -0.25
N SER A 271 -0.69 -0.97 0.83
CA SER A 271 -1.83 -1.74 1.31
C SER A 271 -3.10 -0.91 1.07
N MET A 272 -3.97 -1.34 0.18
CA MET A 272 -5.17 -0.60 -0.26
C MET A 272 -6.45 -1.32 0.17
N SER A 273 -7.21 -0.69 1.04
CA SER A 273 -8.48 -1.20 1.60
C SER A 273 -9.63 -0.20 1.41
N CYS A 274 -9.58 0.66 0.39
CA CYS A 274 -10.49 1.80 0.24
C CYS A 274 -11.22 1.79 -1.09
N ARG A 275 -12.54 2.00 -1.08
CA ARG A 275 -13.39 1.91 -2.27
C ARG A 275 -13.15 3.05 -3.26
N ASN A 276 -13.44 2.78 -4.52
CA ASN A 276 -13.41 3.77 -5.62
C ASN A 276 -12.09 4.56 -5.66
N SER A 277 -10.99 3.94 -5.29
CA SER A 277 -9.69 4.60 -5.15
C SER A 277 -8.87 4.49 -6.42
N VAL A 278 -7.74 5.20 -6.45
CA VAL A 278 -6.76 5.14 -7.55
C VAL A 278 -5.37 4.91 -6.99
N VAL A 279 -4.69 3.87 -7.49
CA VAL A 279 -3.26 3.62 -7.25
C VAL A 279 -2.54 3.65 -8.59
N ARG A 280 -1.75 4.69 -8.86
CA ARG A 280 -1.14 4.83 -10.20
C ARG A 280 0.24 5.45 -10.25
N ASN A 281 0.98 5.12 -11.29
CA ASN A 281 2.29 5.73 -11.59
C ASN A 281 3.27 5.64 -10.40
N ASN A 282 3.12 4.67 -9.51
CA ASN A 282 4.04 4.48 -8.39
C ASN A 282 5.20 3.58 -8.82
N MET A 283 6.36 3.86 -8.25
CA MET A 283 7.57 3.07 -8.36
C MET A 283 7.73 2.29 -7.05
N ILE A 284 7.53 0.97 -7.07
CA ILE A 284 7.64 0.11 -5.88
C ILE A 284 8.82 -0.83 -6.02
N GLN A 285 9.83 -0.67 -5.17
CA GLN A 285 11.06 -1.44 -5.18
C GLN A 285 11.25 -2.20 -3.88
N GLY A 286 11.46 -3.52 -3.96
CA GLY A 286 11.92 -4.30 -2.82
C GLY A 286 10.99 -4.26 -1.61
N ALA A 287 9.67 -4.19 -1.84
CA ALA A 287 8.71 -4.66 -0.85
C ALA A 287 8.90 -6.17 -0.68
N THR A 288 8.69 -6.72 0.50
CA THR A 288 9.03 -8.13 0.76
C THR A 288 7.80 -9.01 0.86
N ASP A 289 6.62 -8.44 1.13
CA ASP A 289 5.33 -9.13 1.10
C ASP A 289 4.67 -8.90 -0.28
N GLY A 290 3.67 -8.00 -0.36
CA GLY A 290 3.12 -7.51 -1.63
C GLY A 290 3.70 -6.15 -2.05
N GLY A 291 3.96 -5.96 -3.34
CA GLY A 291 4.25 -4.63 -3.89
C GLY A 291 3.03 -3.70 -3.72
N ILE A 292 1.86 -4.20 -4.13
CA ILE A 292 0.55 -3.64 -3.82
C ILE A 292 -0.35 -4.77 -3.31
N VAL A 293 -0.89 -4.65 -2.11
CA VAL A 293 -1.89 -5.58 -1.57
C VAL A 293 -3.26 -4.90 -1.58
N VAL A 294 -4.25 -5.59 -2.13
CA VAL A 294 -5.61 -5.09 -2.30
C VAL A 294 -6.55 -5.89 -1.42
N PHE A 295 -6.97 -5.27 -0.32
CA PHE A 295 -7.89 -5.86 0.65
C PHE A 295 -9.31 -5.60 0.17
N GLY A 296 -9.77 -6.38 -0.81
CA GLY A 296 -11.11 -6.28 -1.44
C GLY A 296 -11.59 -4.85 -1.61
N SER A 297 -11.09 -4.08 -2.59
CA SER A 297 -11.37 -2.63 -2.67
C SER A 297 -12.30 -2.25 -3.83
N PRO A 298 -13.63 -2.50 -3.75
CA PRO A 298 -14.56 -2.30 -4.86
C PRO A 298 -14.43 -0.95 -5.57
N GLY A 299 -14.48 -0.99 -6.90
CA GLY A 299 -14.38 0.19 -7.77
C GLY A 299 -12.97 0.77 -7.94
N THR A 300 -11.95 0.20 -7.28
CA THR A 300 -10.59 0.75 -7.28
C THR A 300 -9.84 0.49 -8.59
N GLN A 301 -9.07 1.47 -9.03
CA GLN A 301 -8.27 1.40 -10.26
C GLN A 301 -6.78 1.36 -9.90
N ILE A 302 -6.06 0.34 -10.35
CA ILE A 302 -4.64 0.13 -10.07
C ILE A 302 -3.90 0.03 -11.39
N TYR A 303 -3.18 1.10 -11.78
CA TYR A 303 -2.59 1.15 -13.12
C TYR A 303 -1.30 1.94 -13.28
N ASN A 304 -0.53 1.59 -14.30
CA ASN A 304 0.75 2.25 -14.65
C ASN A 304 1.78 2.24 -13.49
N ASN A 305 1.67 1.32 -12.55
CA ASN A 305 2.69 1.15 -11.51
C ASN A 305 3.84 0.28 -12.05
N THR A 306 5.06 0.56 -11.61
CA THR A 306 6.22 -0.30 -11.86
C THR A 306 6.65 -0.93 -10.53
N ILE A 307 6.67 -2.25 -10.49
CA ILE A 307 7.01 -3.05 -9.31
C ILE A 307 8.22 -3.92 -9.64
N TRP A 308 9.27 -3.89 -8.82
CA TRP A 308 10.46 -4.70 -9.10
C TRP A 308 11.29 -5.14 -7.89
N GLN A 309 12.15 -6.16 -8.14
CA GLN A 309 13.03 -6.89 -7.18
C GLN A 309 12.34 -8.01 -6.38
N THR A 310 12.90 -8.42 -5.24
CA THR A 310 12.45 -9.57 -4.45
C THR A 310 11.13 -9.29 -3.76
N LEU A 311 10.04 -9.94 -4.15
CA LEU A 311 8.72 -9.84 -3.51
C LEU A 311 8.13 -11.26 -3.36
N LEU A 312 7.32 -11.50 -2.32
CA LEU A 312 6.41 -12.64 -2.38
C LEU A 312 5.41 -12.44 -3.53
N GLY A 313 4.91 -11.21 -3.70
CA GLY A 313 3.82 -10.90 -4.61
C GLY A 313 3.96 -9.52 -5.25
N GLY A 314 3.77 -9.40 -6.56
CA GLY A 314 3.74 -8.08 -7.21
C GLY A 314 2.48 -7.30 -6.82
N ILE A 315 1.32 -7.79 -7.24
CA ILE A 315 0.00 -7.28 -6.85
C ILE A 315 -0.84 -8.44 -6.29
N ASN A 316 -1.28 -8.30 -5.05
CA ASN A 316 -2.04 -9.33 -4.34
C ASN A 316 -3.51 -8.95 -4.25
N MET A 317 -4.38 -9.73 -4.87
CA MET A 317 -5.84 -9.67 -4.76
C MET A 317 -6.33 -10.92 -4.02
N VAL A 318 -5.79 -11.14 -2.82
CA VAL A 318 -5.86 -12.42 -2.08
C VAL A 318 -6.65 -12.31 -0.78
N ASP A 319 -6.80 -11.11 -0.23
CA ASP A 319 -7.44 -10.92 1.06
C ASP A 319 -8.96 -10.98 0.94
N TYR A 320 -9.56 -11.83 1.77
CA TYR A 320 -11.01 -11.93 1.91
C TYR A 320 -11.55 -10.80 2.78
N GLU A 321 -10.91 -10.50 3.91
CA GLU A 321 -11.29 -9.35 4.72
C GLU A 321 -10.65 -8.06 4.20
N PRO A 322 -11.27 -6.88 4.42
CA PRO A 322 -12.47 -6.64 5.22
C PRO A 322 -13.77 -6.59 4.38
N PHE A 323 -13.68 -6.78 3.06
CA PHE A 323 -14.82 -6.67 2.14
C PHE A 323 -15.38 -8.02 1.68
N SER A 324 -15.14 -9.09 2.44
CA SER A 324 -15.63 -10.45 2.13
C SER A 324 -15.26 -10.93 0.71
N GLY A 325 -14.06 -10.60 0.25
CA GLY A 325 -13.55 -10.98 -1.05
C GLY A 325 -14.13 -10.19 -2.22
N ASP A 326 -14.85 -9.09 -1.97
CA ASP A 326 -15.45 -8.28 -3.03
C ASP A 326 -14.40 -7.41 -3.74
N PHE A 327 -14.13 -7.74 -4.99
CA PHE A 327 -13.31 -6.92 -5.88
C PHE A 327 -14.16 -6.23 -6.95
N THR A 328 -15.49 -6.18 -6.84
CA THR A 328 -16.38 -5.69 -7.91
C THR A 328 -15.97 -4.31 -8.41
N GLY A 329 -15.74 -4.19 -9.72
CA GLY A 329 -15.29 -2.94 -10.35
C GLY A 329 -13.83 -2.57 -10.08
N THR A 330 -13.08 -3.40 -9.35
CA THR A 330 -11.63 -3.29 -9.19
C THR A 330 -10.95 -3.69 -10.49
N ILE A 331 -10.05 -2.84 -10.98
CA ILE A 331 -9.31 -3.08 -12.21
C ILE A 331 -7.82 -2.93 -11.95
N VAL A 332 -7.06 -3.98 -12.23
CA VAL A 332 -5.59 -3.98 -12.22
C VAL A 332 -5.10 -4.01 -13.66
N THR A 333 -4.54 -2.90 -14.14
CA THR A 333 -4.22 -2.78 -15.56
C THR A 333 -2.98 -1.95 -15.89
N ASN A 334 -2.29 -2.26 -16.99
CA ASN A 334 -1.13 -1.51 -17.46
C ASN A 334 0.00 -1.38 -16.42
N ASN A 335 0.11 -2.33 -15.48
CA ASN A 335 1.23 -2.36 -14.54
C ASN A 335 2.41 -3.13 -15.14
N THR A 336 3.63 -2.74 -14.77
CA THR A 336 4.87 -3.43 -15.15
C THR A 336 5.47 -4.09 -13.92
N ILE A 337 5.55 -5.43 -13.92
CA ILE A 337 6.02 -6.23 -12.77
C ILE A 337 7.26 -6.98 -13.20
N LEU A 338 8.40 -6.66 -12.58
CA LEU A 338 9.71 -7.13 -13.00
C LEU A 338 10.40 -7.88 -11.86
N GLY A 339 10.58 -9.19 -12.05
CA GLY A 339 11.33 -10.04 -11.15
C GLY A 339 12.81 -9.69 -11.05
N GLY A 340 13.60 -10.57 -10.45
CA GLY A 340 15.05 -10.39 -10.43
C GLY A 340 15.68 -10.57 -11.81
N PHE A 341 16.78 -9.85 -12.05
CA PHE A 341 17.62 -10.03 -13.23
C PHE A 341 18.99 -10.55 -12.81
N ALA A 342 19.72 -11.15 -13.74
CA ALA A 342 21.11 -11.53 -13.52
C ALA A 342 21.94 -10.31 -13.12
N THR A 343 22.94 -10.55 -12.26
CA THR A 343 23.77 -9.52 -11.63
C THR A 343 25.25 -9.65 -12.00
N ASP A 344 25.61 -10.77 -12.62
CA ASP A 344 26.89 -11.00 -13.26
C ASP A 344 26.92 -10.42 -14.69
N SER A 345 28.09 -10.52 -15.32
CA SER A 345 28.29 -10.02 -16.69
C SER A 345 27.77 -11.03 -17.71
N GLN A 346 27.11 -10.53 -18.76
CA GLN A 346 26.61 -11.36 -19.86
C GLN A 346 27.72 -11.63 -20.88
N GLU A 347 28.10 -12.89 -21.09
CA GLU A 347 28.90 -13.29 -22.24
C GLU A 347 28.01 -13.56 -23.48
N PRO A 348 28.54 -13.54 -24.72
CA PRO A 348 27.72 -13.65 -25.94
C PRO A 348 26.88 -14.93 -26.07
N SER A 349 27.24 -16.01 -25.36
CA SER A 349 26.49 -17.27 -25.32
C SER A 349 25.42 -17.31 -24.23
N ASP A 350 25.42 -16.35 -23.31
CA ASP A 350 24.67 -16.47 -22.08
C ASP A 350 23.26 -15.94 -22.27
N VAL A 351 22.29 -16.82 -22.03
CA VAL A 351 20.87 -16.48 -22.02
C VAL A 351 20.37 -16.15 -20.61
N LYS A 352 21.12 -16.59 -19.60
CA LYS A 352 20.85 -16.44 -18.17
C LYS A 352 22.17 -16.32 -17.41
N GLY A 353 22.10 -15.75 -16.21
CA GLY A 353 23.20 -15.64 -15.27
C GLY A 353 22.73 -15.81 -13.84
N ASN A 354 23.61 -15.48 -12.90
CA ASN A 354 23.38 -15.58 -11.47
C ASN A 354 22.82 -14.26 -10.89
N ASN A 355 21.96 -14.37 -9.89
CA ASN A 355 21.57 -13.24 -9.05
C ASN A 355 22.06 -13.49 -7.63
N PHE A 356 23.06 -12.72 -7.18
CA PHE A 356 23.66 -12.92 -5.86
C PHE A 356 22.72 -12.61 -4.69
N GLN A 357 21.60 -11.94 -4.92
CA GLN A 357 20.55 -11.69 -3.93
C GLN A 357 19.45 -12.77 -3.94
N GLY A 358 19.49 -13.72 -4.87
CA GLY A 358 18.40 -14.68 -5.08
C GLY A 358 17.07 -14.01 -5.44
N ALA A 359 17.09 -12.82 -6.02
CA ALA A 359 15.89 -12.00 -6.16
C ALA A 359 14.87 -12.63 -7.13
N ILE A 360 13.66 -12.90 -6.66
CA ILE A 360 12.53 -13.34 -7.49
C ILE A 360 11.24 -12.70 -7.02
N ILE A 361 10.26 -12.59 -7.91
CA ILE A 361 8.86 -12.39 -7.51
C ILE A 361 8.16 -13.75 -7.53
N LYS A 362 7.68 -14.26 -6.39
CA LYS A 362 7.05 -15.59 -6.39
C LYS A 362 5.78 -15.58 -7.23
N ILE A 363 4.90 -14.60 -7.01
CA ILE A 363 3.67 -14.45 -7.80
C ILE A 363 3.59 -13.01 -8.32
N GLY A 364 3.56 -12.80 -9.63
CA GLY A 364 3.43 -11.47 -10.22
C GLY A 364 2.10 -10.82 -9.82
N ILE A 365 0.98 -11.45 -10.18
CA ILE A 365 -0.36 -11.11 -9.69
C ILE A 365 -1.00 -12.35 -9.08
N ALA A 366 -1.34 -12.27 -7.80
CA ALA A 366 -2.01 -13.34 -7.06
C ALA A 366 -3.51 -13.02 -6.96
N ILE A 367 -4.38 -13.97 -7.32
CA ILE A 367 -5.84 -13.81 -7.28
C ILE A 367 -6.44 -14.92 -6.42
N GLY A 368 -7.17 -14.48 -5.39
CA GLY A 368 -7.93 -15.28 -4.46
C GLY A 368 -7.11 -15.92 -3.33
N PRO A 369 -7.74 -16.24 -2.19
CA PRO A 369 -7.04 -16.39 -0.91
C PRO A 369 -6.06 -17.56 -0.82
N ARG A 370 -6.36 -18.66 -1.53
CA ARG A 370 -5.53 -19.88 -1.48
C ARG A 370 -4.13 -19.71 -2.05
N THR A 371 -3.94 -18.77 -2.99
CA THR A 371 -2.63 -18.44 -3.54
C THR A 371 -1.65 -17.96 -2.48
N TRP A 372 -2.17 -17.39 -1.38
CA TRP A 372 -1.39 -16.76 -0.32
C TRP A 372 -1.44 -17.54 0.99
N PHE A 373 -2.63 -17.97 1.38
CA PHE A 373 -2.93 -18.48 2.71
C PHE A 373 -3.15 -20.00 2.75
N GLY A 374 -3.02 -20.69 1.61
CA GLY A 374 -3.42 -22.08 1.48
C GLY A 374 -4.86 -22.32 1.93
N ASP A 375 -5.13 -23.48 2.53
CA ASP A 375 -6.45 -23.85 3.00
C ASP A 375 -6.94 -23.13 4.27
N LYS A 376 -6.17 -22.17 4.81
CA LYS A 376 -6.48 -21.46 6.07
C LYS A 376 -7.87 -20.83 6.07
N PHE A 377 -8.27 -20.23 4.94
CA PHE A 377 -9.59 -19.60 4.78
C PHE A 377 -10.64 -20.55 4.21
N GLY A 378 -10.35 -21.86 4.14
CA GLY A 378 -11.28 -22.91 3.76
C GLY A 378 -11.88 -22.69 2.37
N ASN A 379 -13.19 -22.38 2.36
CA ASN A 379 -14.00 -22.18 1.16
C ASN A 379 -14.25 -20.69 0.86
N ASN A 380 -13.54 -19.77 1.52
CA ASN A 380 -13.65 -18.36 1.16
C ASN A 380 -13.14 -18.16 -0.27
N ILE A 381 -13.90 -17.37 -1.03
CA ILE A 381 -13.66 -17.10 -2.44
C ILE A 381 -13.63 -15.58 -2.62
N SER A 382 -12.60 -15.08 -3.28
CA SER A 382 -12.60 -13.71 -3.80
C SER A 382 -13.43 -13.67 -5.07
N HIS A 383 -14.20 -12.61 -5.28
CA HIS A 383 -15.09 -12.54 -6.43
C HIS A 383 -15.03 -11.20 -7.15
N SER A 384 -15.36 -11.25 -8.45
CA SER A 384 -15.58 -10.10 -9.32
C SER A 384 -14.35 -9.20 -9.45
N GLY A 385 -13.60 -9.23 -10.56
CA GLY A 385 -12.47 -8.31 -10.73
C GLY A 385 -11.88 -8.40 -12.13
N VAL A 386 -11.13 -7.37 -12.54
CA VAL A 386 -10.52 -7.35 -13.87
C VAL A 386 -9.01 -7.16 -13.76
N VAL A 387 -8.25 -8.08 -14.35
CA VAL A 387 -6.79 -8.02 -14.43
C VAL A 387 -6.37 -8.06 -15.88
N LYS A 388 -5.93 -6.93 -16.44
CA LYS A 388 -5.65 -6.87 -17.88
C LYS A 388 -4.52 -5.95 -18.31
N ASP A 389 -3.92 -6.26 -19.45
CA ASP A 389 -2.89 -5.40 -20.07
C ASP A 389 -1.64 -5.19 -19.17
N ASN A 390 -1.39 -6.09 -18.20
CA ASN A 390 -0.19 -6.02 -17.36
C ASN A 390 1.00 -6.70 -18.05
N GLN A 391 2.20 -6.24 -17.74
CA GLN A 391 3.45 -6.69 -18.34
C GLN A 391 4.36 -7.33 -17.29
N PHE A 392 4.93 -8.49 -17.61
CA PHE A 392 5.78 -9.26 -16.71
C PHE A 392 7.15 -9.54 -17.32
N GLY A 393 8.23 -9.30 -16.58
CA GLY A 393 9.60 -9.58 -17.01
C GLY A 393 10.49 -10.03 -15.85
N GLY A 394 11.71 -10.48 -16.15
CA GLY A 394 12.65 -10.93 -15.11
C GLY A 394 12.35 -12.34 -14.58
N ALA A 395 12.88 -12.66 -13.40
CA ALA A 395 12.69 -13.96 -12.75
C ALA A 395 11.47 -13.98 -11.83
N LEU A 396 10.47 -14.78 -12.19
CA LEU A 396 9.28 -15.04 -11.38
C LEU A 396 9.10 -16.54 -11.11
N SER A 397 8.32 -16.93 -10.11
CA SER A 397 7.81 -18.33 -10.07
C SER A 397 6.53 -18.46 -10.89
N TYR A 398 5.62 -17.50 -10.75
CA TYR A 398 4.38 -17.42 -11.52
C TYR A 398 4.12 -15.97 -11.91
N ALA A 399 3.74 -15.68 -13.16
CA ALA A 399 3.36 -14.31 -13.53
C ALA A 399 1.94 -14.00 -13.05
N ILE A 400 1.00 -14.92 -13.26
CA ILE A 400 -0.35 -14.85 -12.66
C ILE A 400 -0.71 -16.22 -12.08
N ALA A 401 -1.18 -16.22 -10.83
CA ALA A 401 -1.75 -17.40 -10.19
C ALA A 401 -3.15 -17.13 -9.67
N ILE A 402 -4.06 -18.07 -9.88
CA ILE A 402 -5.49 -17.94 -9.54
C ILE A 402 -5.96 -19.20 -8.81
N THR A 403 -6.53 -19.01 -7.62
CA THR A 403 -7.14 -20.04 -6.78
C THR A 403 -8.30 -19.42 -6.00
N SER A 404 -9.30 -20.17 -5.53
CA SER A 404 -10.39 -19.62 -4.70
C SER A 404 -10.95 -18.31 -5.24
N ALA A 405 -11.29 -18.30 -6.53
CA ALA A 405 -11.73 -17.09 -7.23
C ALA A 405 -13.00 -17.37 -8.02
N HIS A 406 -13.89 -16.37 -8.10
CA HIS A 406 -15.14 -16.45 -8.85
C HIS A 406 -15.38 -15.19 -9.70
N ASN A 407 -15.85 -15.33 -10.94
CA ASN A 407 -16.25 -14.19 -11.78
C ASN A 407 -15.13 -13.14 -12.02
N PHE A 408 -13.89 -13.59 -12.21
CA PHE A 408 -12.78 -12.72 -12.63
C PHE A 408 -12.64 -12.70 -14.14
N THR A 409 -12.17 -11.58 -14.68
CA THR A 409 -11.71 -11.42 -16.06
C THR A 409 -10.21 -11.17 -16.06
N VAL A 410 -9.45 -12.08 -16.69
CA VAL A 410 -7.99 -11.98 -16.78
C VAL A 410 -7.58 -12.07 -18.25
N GLU A 411 -7.20 -10.94 -18.84
CA GLU A 411 -6.96 -10.86 -20.30
C GLU A 411 -5.81 -9.94 -20.72
N ASN A 412 -5.23 -10.19 -21.89
CA ASN A 412 -4.20 -9.33 -22.50
C ASN A 412 -2.95 -9.04 -21.63
N ASN A 413 -2.69 -9.87 -20.62
CA ASN A 413 -1.47 -9.81 -19.86
C ASN A 413 -0.33 -10.48 -20.65
N ILE A 414 0.82 -9.85 -20.71
CA ILE A 414 1.92 -10.28 -21.59
C ILE A 414 3.25 -10.41 -20.84
N LEU A 415 4.08 -11.30 -21.34
CA LEU A 415 5.48 -11.36 -20.94
C LEU A 415 6.28 -10.39 -21.82
N VAL A 416 7.17 -9.61 -21.21
CA VAL A 416 8.01 -8.62 -21.89
C VAL A 416 9.47 -8.78 -21.49
N GLY A 417 10.37 -8.39 -22.39
CA GLY A 417 11.80 -8.55 -22.18
C GLY A 417 12.20 -10.01 -22.03
N ASN A 418 13.27 -10.26 -21.27
CA ASN A 418 13.73 -11.60 -20.95
C ASN A 418 13.10 -12.05 -19.61
N THR A 419 12.44 -13.20 -19.63
CA THR A 419 11.64 -13.71 -18.49
C THR A 419 12.02 -15.15 -18.20
N SER A 420 12.19 -15.49 -16.93
CA SER A 420 12.41 -16.87 -16.49
C SER A 420 11.39 -17.26 -15.44
N PHE A 421 10.81 -18.46 -15.58
CA PHE A 421 9.99 -19.06 -14.54
C PHE A 421 10.83 -20.05 -13.74
N ILE A 422 11.13 -19.69 -12.49
CA ILE A 422 12.04 -20.42 -11.62
C ILE A 422 11.45 -20.52 -10.21
N GLY A 423 11.74 -21.61 -9.53
CA GLY A 423 11.20 -21.90 -8.21
C GLY A 423 11.45 -23.34 -7.85
N ALA A 424 11.87 -23.56 -6.62
CA ALA A 424 12.03 -24.86 -6.00
C ALA A 424 11.26 -24.88 -4.68
N ARG A 425 10.90 -26.08 -4.22
CA ARG A 425 10.27 -26.27 -2.91
C ARG A 425 11.16 -25.67 -1.82
N GLY A 426 10.63 -24.69 -1.08
CA GLY A 426 11.32 -24.10 0.06
C GLY A 426 11.17 -24.94 1.33
N PRO A 427 11.97 -24.64 2.37
CA PRO A 427 11.91 -25.32 3.67
C PRO A 427 10.60 -25.06 4.43
N ASN A 428 9.85 -24.03 4.03
CA ASN A 428 8.56 -23.67 4.64
C ASN A 428 7.36 -24.34 3.96
N CYS A 429 7.57 -25.11 2.90
CA CYS A 429 6.53 -25.96 2.34
C CYS A 429 6.32 -27.17 3.26
N SER A 430 5.08 -27.52 3.59
CA SER A 430 4.79 -28.78 4.31
C SER A 430 5.16 -29.95 3.42
N GLU A 431 5.63 -31.07 3.97
CA GLU A 431 6.04 -32.27 3.18
C GLU A 431 4.91 -32.87 2.32
N THR A 432 3.66 -32.62 2.69
CA THR A 432 2.49 -33.11 1.95
C THR A 432 2.08 -32.22 0.79
N ASP A 433 2.61 -31.00 0.72
CA ASP A 433 2.15 -30.01 -0.25
C ASP A 433 2.56 -30.41 -1.67
N SER A 434 1.62 -30.28 -2.61
CA SER A 434 1.92 -30.26 -4.03
C SER A 434 2.34 -28.86 -4.41
N VAL A 435 3.56 -28.69 -4.91
CA VAL A 435 4.05 -27.39 -5.39
C VAL A 435 4.05 -27.44 -6.92
N PRO A 436 3.16 -26.69 -7.59
CA PRO A 436 3.13 -26.63 -9.05
C PRO A 436 4.47 -26.18 -9.64
N ALA A 437 4.82 -26.71 -10.80
CA ALA A 437 6.00 -26.24 -11.52
C ALA A 437 5.85 -24.73 -11.85
N PRO A 438 6.92 -23.92 -11.72
CA PRO A 438 6.91 -22.52 -12.13
C PRO A 438 6.45 -22.37 -13.58
N ALA A 439 5.53 -21.44 -13.82
CA ALA A 439 4.92 -21.25 -15.14
C ALA A 439 4.36 -19.82 -15.29
N PRO A 440 4.18 -19.31 -16.52
CA PRO A 440 3.64 -17.97 -16.74
C PRO A 440 2.29 -17.75 -16.05
N PHE A 441 1.30 -18.57 -16.39
CA PHE A 441 -0.07 -18.37 -15.97
C PHE A 441 -0.61 -19.70 -15.47
N ILE A 442 -1.05 -19.75 -14.21
CA ILE A 442 -1.62 -20.97 -13.60
C ILE A 442 -2.99 -20.68 -13.00
N VAL A 443 -3.86 -21.69 -13.06
CA VAL A 443 -5.19 -21.64 -12.47
C VAL A 443 -5.49 -22.98 -11.79
N ASP A 444 -5.91 -22.92 -10.53
CA ASP A 444 -6.46 -24.07 -9.83
C ASP A 444 -7.93 -24.26 -10.24
N SER A 445 -8.20 -25.29 -11.03
CA SER A 445 -9.56 -25.55 -11.55
C SER A 445 -10.54 -26.04 -10.50
N ASP A 446 -10.05 -26.54 -9.36
CA ASP A 446 -10.92 -27.15 -8.34
C ASP A 446 -11.50 -26.09 -7.41
N THR A 447 -10.88 -24.91 -7.36
CA THR A 447 -11.27 -23.80 -6.48
C THR A 447 -11.65 -22.54 -7.25
N THR A 448 -11.78 -22.61 -8.58
CA THR A 448 -12.17 -21.47 -9.41
C THR A 448 -13.43 -21.74 -10.22
N GLU A 449 -14.28 -20.71 -10.36
CA GLU A 449 -15.57 -20.81 -11.04
C GLU A 449 -15.86 -19.52 -11.82
N ASP A 450 -16.54 -19.64 -12.97
CA ASP A 450 -16.96 -18.50 -13.80
C ASP A 450 -15.85 -17.50 -14.14
N ILE A 451 -14.64 -17.98 -14.39
CA ILE A 451 -13.48 -17.12 -14.75
C ILE A 451 -13.35 -17.00 -16.27
N PHE A 452 -13.17 -15.77 -16.76
CA PHE A 452 -12.70 -15.52 -18.13
C PHE A 452 -11.18 -15.39 -18.14
N LEU A 453 -10.51 -16.27 -18.88
CA LEU A 453 -9.04 -16.32 -18.98
C LEU A 453 -8.60 -16.14 -20.44
N GLN A 454 -7.55 -15.34 -20.65
CA GLN A 454 -6.77 -15.37 -21.88
C GLN A 454 -6.13 -16.75 -22.13
N PRO A 455 -5.74 -17.06 -23.38
CA PRO A 455 -4.97 -18.26 -23.68
C PRO A 455 -3.64 -18.33 -22.91
N GLY A 456 -3.19 -19.55 -22.62
CA GLY A 456 -1.88 -19.83 -22.02
C GLY A 456 -1.88 -20.19 -20.54
N PHE A 457 -3.03 -20.14 -19.87
CA PHE A 457 -3.18 -20.66 -18.51
C PHE A 457 -3.02 -22.17 -18.47
N GLN A 458 -2.21 -22.65 -17.53
CA GLN A 458 -2.04 -24.05 -17.21
C GLN A 458 -2.90 -24.40 -16.00
N THR A 459 -3.68 -25.47 -16.12
CA THR A 459 -4.47 -25.97 -15.01
C THR A 459 -3.59 -26.73 -14.03
N ILE A 460 -3.77 -26.44 -12.74
CA ILE A 460 -3.15 -27.15 -11.63
C ILE A 460 -4.26 -27.74 -10.73
N ALA A 461 -3.93 -28.78 -9.97
CA ALA A 461 -4.88 -29.43 -9.06
C ALA A 461 -4.84 -28.87 -7.63
N ASP A 462 -3.81 -28.09 -7.29
CA ASP A 462 -3.60 -27.55 -5.95
C ASP A 462 -2.67 -26.33 -6.03
N GLY A 463 -3.15 -25.18 -5.56
CA GLY A 463 -2.42 -23.92 -5.48
C GLY A 463 -2.16 -23.42 -4.06
N ASP A 464 -2.27 -24.27 -3.03
CA ASP A 464 -2.17 -23.84 -1.63
C ASP A 464 -0.73 -23.49 -1.19
N ALA A 465 0.28 -23.91 -1.95
CA ALA A 465 1.70 -23.82 -1.58
C ALA A 465 2.53 -22.86 -2.46
N LEU A 466 1.88 -21.92 -3.15
CA LEU A 466 2.56 -21.07 -4.13
C LEU A 466 3.54 -20.04 -3.51
N THR A 467 3.33 -19.64 -2.25
CA THR A 467 4.21 -18.69 -1.54
C THR A 467 5.42 -19.35 -0.86
N CYS A 468 5.45 -20.68 -0.74
CA CYS A 468 6.55 -21.37 -0.05
C CYS A 468 7.75 -21.66 -0.95
N VAL A 469 7.65 -21.38 -2.26
CA VAL A 469 8.74 -21.56 -3.22
C VAL A 469 9.92 -20.63 -2.96
N LEU A 470 11.13 -21.06 -3.29
CA LEU A 470 12.36 -20.28 -3.24
C LEU A 470 13.06 -20.31 -4.60
N PRO A 471 13.92 -19.34 -4.91
CA PRO A 471 14.81 -19.48 -6.07
C PRO A 471 15.64 -20.77 -5.94
N PRO A 472 15.93 -21.47 -7.07
CA PRO A 472 16.83 -22.63 -7.04
C PRO A 472 18.21 -22.27 -6.46
N ASN A 473 18.84 -23.25 -5.79
CA ASN A 473 20.17 -23.05 -5.22
C ASN A 473 21.25 -23.04 -6.31
N GLY A 474 22.03 -21.94 -6.36
CA GLY A 474 23.11 -21.75 -7.34
C GLY A 474 22.61 -21.67 -8.78
N GLY A 475 23.52 -21.64 -9.76
CA GLY A 475 23.22 -21.79 -11.19
C GLY A 475 22.72 -20.53 -11.92
N ASP A 476 22.76 -20.60 -13.25
CA ASP A 476 22.42 -19.49 -14.15
C ASP A 476 20.93 -19.56 -14.51
N TYR A 477 20.11 -19.05 -13.60
CA TYR A 477 18.65 -19.11 -13.71
C TYR A 477 18.01 -17.77 -14.09
N TRP A 478 18.67 -16.65 -13.77
CA TRP A 478 18.10 -15.33 -13.94
C TRP A 478 18.32 -14.80 -15.35
N PRO A 479 17.32 -14.17 -15.96
CA PRO A 479 17.50 -13.57 -17.27
C PRO A 479 18.34 -12.31 -17.14
N PHE A 480 19.17 -12.02 -18.15
CA PHE A 480 19.77 -10.69 -18.29
C PHE A 480 18.70 -9.67 -18.65
N GLY A 481 18.81 -8.47 -18.08
CA GLY A 481 17.88 -7.37 -18.32
C GLY A 481 18.29 -6.12 -17.55
N THR A 482 17.56 -5.03 -17.74
CA THR A 482 17.84 -3.75 -17.10
C THR A 482 16.92 -3.51 -15.92
N ASN A 483 17.51 -3.26 -14.75
CA ASN A 483 16.77 -2.79 -13.57
C ASN A 483 16.15 -1.40 -13.86
N PRO A 484 14.83 -1.20 -13.64
CA PRO A 484 14.17 0.09 -13.85
C PRO A 484 14.84 1.26 -13.13
N SER A 485 15.42 1.03 -11.94
CA SER A 485 16.08 2.10 -11.16
C SER A 485 17.32 2.68 -11.86
N ASN A 486 17.93 1.95 -12.80
CA ASN A 486 19.09 2.41 -13.56
C ASN A 486 18.69 3.30 -14.75
N THR A 487 17.40 3.58 -14.94
CA THR A 487 16.91 4.51 -15.97
C THR A 487 16.85 5.97 -15.49
N SER A 488 17.58 6.32 -14.41
CA SER A 488 17.62 7.68 -13.86
C SER A 488 18.23 8.68 -14.85
N HIS A 489 17.32 9.48 -15.42
CA HIS A 489 17.51 10.76 -16.11
C HIS A 489 18.34 10.75 -17.41
N PRO A 490 18.01 11.63 -18.38
CA PRO A 490 18.89 11.89 -19.51
C PRO A 490 20.17 12.54 -18.97
N THR A 491 21.10 11.70 -18.52
CA THR A 491 22.47 12.09 -18.28
C THR A 491 23.01 12.55 -19.63
N SER A 492 23.63 13.72 -19.57
CA SER A 492 24.18 14.47 -20.68
C SER A 492 24.90 13.55 -21.66
N ALA A 493 24.65 13.78 -22.95
CA ALA A 493 25.27 13.05 -24.05
C ALA A 493 26.75 12.76 -23.77
N PRO A 494 27.23 11.53 -24.02
CA PRO A 494 28.63 11.19 -23.82
C PRO A 494 29.48 12.11 -24.69
N THR A 495 30.40 12.82 -24.05
CA THR A 495 31.48 13.56 -24.70
C THR A 495 32.27 12.56 -25.56
N PRO A 496 32.33 12.71 -26.89
CA PRO A 496 33.06 11.76 -27.72
C PRO A 496 34.53 12.17 -27.75
N GLU A 497 35.36 11.43 -27.01
CA GLU A 497 36.80 11.40 -27.28
C GLU A 497 37.07 10.53 -28.52
N GLY A 498 37.51 11.20 -29.59
CA GLY A 498 38.60 10.78 -30.47
C GLY A 498 38.44 9.52 -31.33
N GLY A 499 38.18 9.70 -32.64
CA GLY A 499 38.41 8.64 -33.62
C GLY A 499 37.80 8.83 -35.02
N THR A 500 38.25 9.86 -35.75
CA THR A 500 38.32 9.97 -37.23
C THR A 500 37.39 9.12 -38.14
N ALA A 501 36.39 9.77 -38.78
CA ALA A 501 36.20 9.85 -40.24
C ALA A 501 34.97 10.74 -40.59
N PRO A 502 35.13 11.88 -41.30
CA PRO A 502 34.09 12.91 -41.43
C PRO A 502 33.28 12.76 -42.72
N GLY A 503 31.96 12.98 -42.69
CA GLY A 503 31.26 13.34 -43.94
C GLY A 503 29.75 13.16 -44.03
N ARG A 504 29.08 12.39 -43.16
CA ARG A 504 27.62 12.15 -43.32
C ARG A 504 26.76 12.35 -42.08
N THR A 505 27.34 12.36 -40.88
CA THR A 505 26.55 12.43 -39.62
C THR A 505 26.25 13.87 -39.17
N ALA A 506 27.04 14.86 -39.58
CA ALA A 506 26.86 16.25 -39.18
C ALA A 506 25.59 16.90 -39.77
N GLY A 507 25.16 16.50 -40.97
CA GLY A 507 23.97 17.07 -41.63
C GLY A 507 22.65 16.72 -40.93
N ILE A 508 22.56 15.51 -40.37
CA ILE A 508 21.33 15.03 -39.72
C ILE A 508 21.19 15.65 -38.32
N ALA A 509 22.28 15.73 -37.55
CA ALA A 509 22.24 16.31 -36.21
C ALA A 509 21.88 17.81 -36.24
N VAL A 510 22.45 18.58 -37.18
CA VAL A 510 22.11 20.00 -37.34
C VAL A 510 20.67 20.17 -37.84
N GLY A 511 20.20 19.33 -38.76
CA GLY A 511 18.82 19.36 -39.25
C GLY A 511 17.78 19.12 -38.16
N VAL A 512 18.03 18.17 -37.25
CA VAL A 512 17.13 17.89 -36.12
C VAL A 512 17.09 19.05 -35.13
N ILE A 513 18.24 19.63 -34.78
CA ILE A 513 18.30 20.77 -33.83
C ILE A 513 17.58 21.99 -34.42
N VAL A 514 17.84 22.32 -35.69
CA VAL A 514 17.15 23.43 -36.36
C VAL A 514 15.65 23.15 -36.50
N GLY A 515 15.25 21.91 -36.80
CA GLY A 515 13.84 21.51 -36.87
C GLY A 515 13.11 21.69 -35.54
N VAL A 516 13.69 21.21 -34.44
CA VAL A 516 13.11 21.33 -33.10
C VAL A 516 13.02 22.80 -32.66
N LEU A 517 14.06 23.61 -32.90
CA LEU A 517 14.03 25.05 -32.60
C LEU A 517 12.98 25.79 -33.42
N THR A 518 12.81 25.43 -34.70
CA THR A 518 11.81 26.04 -35.59
C THR A 518 10.39 25.71 -35.13
N VAL A 519 10.12 24.45 -34.76
CA VAL A 519 8.83 24.03 -34.21
C VAL A 519 8.56 24.73 -32.86
N GLY A 520 9.55 24.81 -31.98
CA GLY A 520 9.43 25.52 -30.71
C GLY A 520 9.08 27.01 -30.88
N LEU A 521 9.74 27.70 -31.80
CA LEU A 521 9.45 29.09 -32.13
C LEU A 521 8.05 29.24 -32.74
N ALA A 522 7.67 28.36 -33.67
CA ALA A 522 6.33 28.40 -34.28
C ALA A 522 5.22 28.21 -33.24
N VAL A 523 5.34 27.22 -32.35
CA VAL A 523 4.39 26.97 -31.25
C VAL A 523 4.31 28.18 -30.31
N TRP A 524 5.43 28.82 -30.00
CA TRP A 524 5.46 30.02 -29.16
C TRP A 524 4.71 31.19 -29.81
N PHE A 525 4.92 31.45 -31.10
CA PHE A 525 4.21 32.52 -31.82
C PHE A 525 2.71 32.22 -31.97
N ILE A 526 2.33 30.98 -32.26
CA ILE A 526 0.92 30.55 -32.34
C ILE A 526 0.23 30.76 -30.99
N ARG A 527 0.86 30.33 -29.88
CA ARG A 527 0.34 30.53 -28.52
C ARG A 527 0.18 32.01 -28.19
N LYS A 528 1.20 32.83 -28.49
CA LYS A 528 1.16 34.28 -28.24
C LYS A 528 0.04 34.97 -29.04
N TRP A 529 -0.16 34.56 -30.29
CA TRP A 529 -1.26 35.06 -31.14
C TRP A 529 -2.64 34.65 -30.62
N ALA A 530 -2.81 33.38 -30.23
CA ALA A 530 -4.06 32.86 -29.68
C ALA A 530 -4.46 33.60 -28.39
N LEU A 531 -3.50 33.84 -27.49
CA LEU A 531 -3.73 34.60 -26.25
C LEU A 531 -4.12 36.05 -26.54
N LYS A 532 -3.46 36.72 -27.50
CA LYS A 532 -3.82 38.09 -27.90
C LYS A 532 -5.24 38.15 -28.45
N ARG A 533 -5.65 37.17 -29.27
CA ARG A 533 -6.99 37.09 -29.84
C ARG A 533 -8.07 36.79 -28.78
N ALA A 534 -7.77 35.95 -27.80
CA ALA A 534 -8.66 35.70 -26.67
C ALA A 534 -8.87 36.97 -25.83
N HIS A 535 -7.80 37.73 -25.57
CA HIS A 535 -7.90 38.98 -24.82
C HIS A 535 -8.72 40.04 -25.56
N SER A 536 -8.57 40.17 -26.88
CA SER A 536 -9.41 41.08 -27.69
C SER A 536 -10.89 40.70 -27.67
N LYS A 537 -11.23 39.40 -27.66
CA LYS A 537 -12.63 38.95 -27.53
C LYS A 537 -13.22 39.27 -26.16
N TYR A 538 -12.43 39.14 -25.09
CA TYR A 538 -12.85 39.48 -23.73
C TYR A 538 -13.19 40.98 -23.62
N LEU A 539 -12.33 41.85 -24.17
CA LEU A 539 -12.56 43.30 -24.15
C LEU A 539 -13.79 43.71 -24.98
N TYR A 540 -14.01 43.08 -26.15
CA TYR A 540 -15.18 43.37 -26.99
C TYR A 540 -16.51 42.95 -26.33
N GLY A 541 -16.52 41.82 -25.62
CA GLY A 541 -17.68 41.35 -24.86
C GLY A 541 -17.99 42.20 -23.63
N ALA A 542 -16.96 42.80 -23.01
CA ALA A 542 -17.14 43.72 -21.89
C ALA A 542 -17.76 45.07 -22.33
N THR A 543 -17.44 45.55 -23.54
CA THR A 543 -18.04 46.79 -24.07
C THR A 543 -19.47 46.60 -24.60
N SER A 544 -19.86 45.42 -25.07
CA SER A 544 -21.23 45.20 -25.59
C SER A 544 -22.31 45.05 -24.51
N ASN A 545 -21.92 44.93 -23.24
CA ASN A 545 -22.85 44.85 -22.09
C ASN A 545 -23.07 46.20 -21.39
N LEU A 546 -22.50 47.29 -21.92
CA LEU A 546 -22.72 48.65 -21.41
C LEU A 546 -23.77 49.44 -22.23
N ASP A 547 -24.22 48.90 -23.37
CA ASP A 547 -25.24 49.51 -24.26
C ASP A 547 -26.57 48.72 -24.28
N LYS A 548 -26.82 47.88 -23.28
CA LYS A 548 -28.13 47.28 -22.96
C LYS A 548 -28.44 47.55 -21.49
#